data_AF-A0BTB6-F1
#
_entry.id   AF-A0BTB6-F1
#
_cell.length_a   1.000
_cell.length_b   1.000
_cell.length_c   1.000
_cell.angle_alpha   90.00
_cell.angle_beta   90.00
_cell.angle_gamma   90.00
#
_symmetry.space_group_name_H-M   'P 1'
#
loop_
_entity.id
_entity.type
_entity.pdbx_description
1 polymer ?
#
loop_
_entity_poly.entity_id
_entity_poly.type
_entity_poly.pdbx_seq_one_letter_code
_entity_poly.pdbx_strand_id
1 'polypeptide(L)'
;MNPSIISSSSILRDLIVNPNTIDQNLLCLICQELVVDPKECSQCQNLFCSECITQWLEKRKSCPYNCSKEIELKNPHRIVKNQISQIEVKCVNKGCDLQMQIQNIDSHLQQCEYQEKQCQFADCDFKDIQKQIKHHEQICEHRVQNCQKCDATYKVNQEHDCLVHLLQKLKLQEANFQAYQKTTDQVIMDLVSRLTKLEDSQKGPKKPKCFQGHELKWIYPKQGIQCESCKYANENIRYVCEICRVGYCQRCKLPEFNGNICPANHILQFTQKPSFGLKCDFCRLNIYSKHDSVYSDRSCDFDICNSCFQKFKLLK
;
A
#
# COMPACT_ATOMS: atom_id res chain seq x y z
N MET A 1 -13.68 24.47 -30.09
CA MET A 1 -14.85 24.45 -29.16
C MET A 1 -15.00 23.03 -28.64
N ASN A 2 -15.10 22.85 -27.32
CA ASN A 2 -15.46 21.55 -26.74
C ASN A 2 -16.79 21.10 -27.37
N PRO A 3 -17.03 19.83 -27.73
CA PRO A 3 -18.35 19.41 -28.19
C PRO A 3 -19.27 19.37 -26.96
N SER A 4 -19.67 20.56 -26.50
CA SER A 4 -20.92 20.75 -25.80
C SER A 4 -22.00 20.09 -26.65
N ILE A 5 -22.85 19.29 -26.01
CA ILE A 5 -23.99 18.60 -26.62
C ILE A 5 -24.80 19.66 -27.39
N ILE A 6 -24.66 19.71 -28.72
CA ILE A 6 -25.28 20.75 -29.55
C ILE A 6 -26.80 20.51 -29.60
N SER A 7 -27.24 19.25 -29.50
CA SER A 7 -28.65 18.90 -29.41
C SER A 7 -29.39 19.55 -28.22
N SER A 8 -28.66 20.03 -27.21
CA SER A 8 -29.19 20.69 -26.02
C SER A 8 -28.74 22.16 -25.90
N SER A 9 -28.27 22.77 -26.98
CA SER A 9 -27.81 24.17 -27.02
C SER A 9 -28.71 25.05 -27.87
N SER A 10 -28.82 26.33 -27.53
CA SER A 10 -29.52 27.34 -28.33
C SER A 10 -28.92 27.50 -29.74
N ILE A 11 -27.62 27.21 -29.92
CA ILE A 11 -26.93 27.21 -31.22
C ILE A 11 -27.65 26.32 -32.25
N LEU A 12 -28.34 25.27 -31.80
CA LEU A 12 -29.09 24.35 -32.66
C LEU A 12 -30.10 25.06 -33.56
N ARG A 13 -30.65 26.20 -33.12
CA ARG A 13 -31.68 26.95 -33.83
C ARG A 13 -31.18 27.53 -35.14
N ASP A 14 -29.92 27.97 -35.17
CA ASP A 14 -29.26 28.52 -36.37
C ASP A 14 -28.90 27.44 -37.41
N LEU A 15 -28.96 26.17 -36.98
CA LEU A 15 -28.61 25.02 -37.79
C LEU A 15 -29.82 24.37 -38.46
N ILE A 16 -31.04 24.78 -38.12
CA ILE A 16 -32.27 24.19 -38.66
C ILE A 16 -32.34 24.43 -40.18
N VAL A 17 -32.57 23.36 -40.95
CA VAL A 17 -32.62 23.42 -42.42
C VAL A 17 -33.87 24.18 -42.88
N ASN A 18 -35.03 23.86 -42.29
CA ASN A 18 -36.34 24.44 -42.64
C ASN A 18 -37.04 25.00 -41.39
N PRO A 19 -36.65 26.18 -40.89
CA PRO A 19 -37.22 26.73 -39.65
C PRO A 19 -38.72 27.03 -39.74
N ASN A 20 -39.22 27.40 -40.93
CA ASN A 20 -40.62 27.74 -41.15
C ASN A 20 -41.57 26.53 -41.14
N THR A 21 -41.05 25.30 -41.18
CA THR A 21 -41.85 24.08 -41.16
C THR A 21 -41.95 23.46 -39.76
N ILE A 22 -41.41 24.13 -38.75
CA ILE A 22 -41.48 23.65 -37.37
C ILE A 22 -42.88 23.85 -36.82
N ASP A 23 -43.44 22.80 -36.23
CA ASP A 23 -44.71 22.85 -35.53
C ASP A 23 -44.63 23.87 -34.38
N GLN A 24 -45.56 24.83 -34.35
CA GLN A 24 -45.64 25.88 -33.33
C GLN A 24 -45.77 25.30 -31.91
N ASN A 25 -46.31 24.09 -31.77
CA ASN A 25 -46.40 23.39 -30.49
C ASN A 25 -45.03 22.98 -29.91
N LEU A 26 -43.98 23.00 -30.72
CA LEU A 26 -42.59 22.72 -30.31
C LEU A 26 -41.83 24.01 -29.94
N LEU A 27 -42.47 25.18 -29.99
CA LEU A 27 -41.85 26.44 -29.66
C LEU A 27 -42.01 26.76 -28.16
N CYS A 28 -41.01 27.42 -27.60
CA CYS A 28 -41.05 27.89 -26.23
C CYS A 28 -42.00 29.08 -26.13
N LEU A 29 -42.95 29.06 -25.20
CA LEU A 29 -43.86 30.20 -25.02
C LEU A 29 -43.20 31.50 -24.53
N ILE A 30 -41.96 31.44 -24.01
CA ILE A 30 -41.24 32.61 -23.52
C ILE A 30 -40.42 33.24 -24.65
N CYS A 31 -39.52 32.47 -25.29
CA CYS A 31 -38.62 33.00 -26.32
C CYS A 31 -39.14 32.83 -27.75
N GLN A 32 -40.26 32.11 -27.96
CA GLN A 32 -40.91 31.87 -29.25
C GLN A 32 -40.04 31.13 -30.29
N GLU A 33 -38.99 30.47 -29.83
CA GLU A 33 -38.08 29.67 -30.65
C GLU A 33 -38.19 28.18 -30.28
N LEU A 34 -37.63 27.28 -31.10
CA LEU A 34 -37.59 25.84 -30.82
C LEU A 34 -37.07 25.58 -29.40
N VAL A 35 -37.81 24.75 -28.64
CA VAL A 35 -37.47 24.43 -27.26
C VAL A 35 -36.14 23.68 -27.15
N VAL A 36 -35.32 24.10 -26.19
CA VAL A 36 -34.03 23.49 -25.87
C VAL A 36 -34.08 22.99 -24.43
N ASP A 37 -33.68 21.73 -24.20
CA ASP A 37 -33.92 20.99 -22.95
C ASP A 37 -35.35 21.20 -22.42
N PRO A 38 -36.37 20.72 -23.17
CA PRO A 38 -37.75 21.14 -22.95
C PRO A 38 -38.29 20.73 -21.57
N LYS A 39 -39.02 21.67 -20.94
CA LYS A 39 -39.86 21.45 -19.76
C LYS A 39 -41.32 21.69 -20.11
N GLU A 40 -42.20 20.86 -19.59
CA GLU A 40 -43.64 20.93 -19.83
C GLU A 40 -44.36 21.29 -18.52
N CYS A 41 -45.32 22.21 -18.57
CA CYS A 41 -46.18 22.47 -17.43
C CYS A 41 -47.15 21.29 -17.20
N SER A 42 -47.23 20.76 -15.98
CA SER A 42 -48.12 19.64 -15.66
C SER A 42 -49.62 19.93 -15.91
N GLN A 43 -50.03 21.22 -15.86
CA GLN A 43 -51.42 21.64 -15.97
C GLN A 43 -51.84 22.01 -17.41
N CYS A 44 -51.12 22.95 -18.05
CA CYS A 44 -51.47 23.43 -19.39
C CYS A 44 -50.70 22.75 -20.54
N GLN A 45 -49.74 21.88 -20.22
CA GLN A 45 -48.93 21.13 -21.20
C GLN A 45 -48.11 21.99 -22.18
N ASN A 46 -48.02 23.30 -21.94
CA ASN A 46 -47.16 24.18 -22.73
C ASN A 46 -45.68 23.92 -22.47
N LEU A 47 -44.86 24.11 -23.51
CA LEU A 47 -43.43 23.86 -23.48
C LEU A 47 -42.62 25.13 -23.25
N PHE A 48 -41.51 24.95 -22.53
CA PHE A 48 -40.54 25.98 -22.24
C PHE A 48 -39.12 25.43 -22.38
N CYS A 49 -38.16 26.27 -22.77
CA CYS A 49 -36.76 25.92 -22.58
C CYS A 49 -36.44 25.89 -21.09
N SER A 50 -35.58 24.95 -20.67
CA SER A 50 -35.12 24.82 -19.28
C SER A 50 -34.63 26.14 -18.69
N GLU A 51 -33.78 26.86 -19.42
CA GLU A 51 -33.25 28.16 -19.00
C GLU A 51 -34.34 29.24 -18.94
N CYS A 52 -35.17 29.35 -19.98
CA CYS A 52 -36.23 30.37 -20.03
C CYS A 52 -37.20 30.26 -18.86
N ILE A 53 -37.66 29.04 -18.56
CA ILE A 53 -38.59 28.84 -17.44
C ILE A 53 -37.90 29.05 -16.10
N THR A 54 -36.64 28.66 -15.95
CA THR A 54 -35.87 28.88 -14.72
C THR A 54 -35.76 30.38 -14.41
N GLN A 55 -35.34 31.19 -15.39
CA GLN A 55 -35.25 32.66 -15.24
C GLN A 55 -36.60 33.32 -14.94
N TRP A 56 -37.70 32.79 -15.48
CA TRP A 56 -39.04 33.25 -15.14
C TRP A 56 -39.38 32.96 -13.67
N LEU A 57 -39.08 31.75 -13.21
CA LEU A 57 -39.40 31.28 -11.86
C LEU A 57 -38.62 31.98 -10.75
N GLU A 58 -37.44 32.52 -11.06
CA GLU A 58 -36.70 33.40 -10.15
C GLU A 58 -37.49 34.68 -9.80
N LYS A 59 -38.33 35.16 -10.72
CA LYS A 59 -39.10 36.41 -10.55
C LYS A 59 -40.56 36.16 -10.17
N ARG A 60 -41.15 35.06 -10.64
CA ARG A 60 -42.59 34.75 -10.51
C ARG A 60 -42.80 33.26 -10.32
N LYS A 61 -43.56 32.83 -9.32
CA LYS A 61 -43.85 31.39 -9.09
C LYS A 61 -44.97 30.81 -9.96
N SER A 62 -45.59 31.62 -10.82
CA SER A 62 -46.73 31.23 -11.65
C SER A 62 -46.33 30.78 -13.04
N CYS A 63 -47.23 30.07 -13.72
CA CYS A 63 -47.02 29.70 -15.11
C CYS A 63 -46.98 30.95 -16.02
N PRO A 64 -46.05 31.06 -16.99
CA PRO A 64 -46.05 32.16 -17.96
C PRO A 64 -47.34 32.27 -18.78
N TYR A 65 -48.03 31.15 -19.01
CA TYR A 65 -49.35 31.09 -19.65
C TYR A 65 -50.52 31.37 -18.69
N ASN A 66 -50.23 31.69 -17.42
CA ASN A 66 -51.20 32.05 -16.40
C ASN A 66 -52.25 30.96 -16.07
N CYS A 67 -51.94 29.69 -16.33
CA CYS A 67 -52.86 28.57 -16.04
C CYS A 67 -52.90 28.15 -14.55
N SER A 68 -51.87 28.51 -13.77
CA SER A 68 -51.77 28.19 -12.34
C SER A 68 -50.90 29.23 -11.62
N LYS A 69 -51.22 29.49 -10.34
CA LYS A 69 -50.46 30.38 -9.45
C LYS A 69 -49.14 29.77 -8.99
N GLU A 70 -49.08 28.46 -8.85
CA GLU A 70 -47.86 27.68 -8.63
C GLU A 70 -47.71 26.67 -9.76
N ILE A 71 -46.61 26.76 -10.49
CA ILE A 71 -46.32 25.86 -11.61
C ILE A 71 -45.55 24.63 -11.16
N GLU A 72 -46.01 23.48 -11.63
CA GLU A 72 -45.27 22.22 -11.58
C GLU A 72 -44.73 21.92 -12.98
N LEU A 73 -43.43 21.63 -13.06
CA LEU A 73 -42.74 21.29 -14.31
C LEU A 73 -42.42 19.80 -14.34
N LYS A 74 -42.68 19.18 -15.49
CA LYS A 74 -42.34 17.79 -15.78
C LYS A 74 -41.55 17.70 -17.09
N ASN A 75 -40.99 16.53 -17.33
CA ASN A 75 -40.43 16.22 -18.64
C ASN A 75 -41.57 16.08 -19.67
N PRO A 76 -41.39 16.58 -20.90
CA PRO A 76 -42.41 16.44 -21.93
C PRO A 76 -42.58 14.98 -22.34
N HIS A 77 -43.75 14.69 -22.90
CA HIS A 77 -44.07 13.36 -23.40
C HIS A 77 -43.05 12.87 -24.44
N ARG A 78 -42.82 11.55 -24.51
CA ARG A 78 -41.85 10.95 -25.44
C ARG A 78 -42.10 11.32 -26.90
N ILE A 79 -43.37 11.48 -27.30
CA ILE A 79 -43.74 11.90 -28.66
C ILE A 79 -43.15 13.27 -29.00
N VAL A 80 -43.29 14.26 -28.10
CA VAL A 80 -42.74 15.61 -28.28
C VAL A 80 -41.22 15.55 -28.41
N LYS A 81 -40.55 14.77 -27.55
CA LYS A 81 -39.11 14.56 -27.63
C LYS A 81 -38.69 13.95 -28.98
N ASN A 82 -39.41 12.93 -29.44
CA ASN A 82 -39.14 12.30 -30.74
C ASN A 82 -39.35 13.27 -31.91
N GLN A 83 -40.40 14.10 -31.87
CA GLN A 83 -40.66 15.12 -32.89
C GLN A 83 -39.52 16.14 -32.97
N ILE A 84 -39.04 16.64 -31.82
CA ILE A 84 -37.88 17.52 -31.77
C ILE A 84 -36.65 16.79 -32.34
N SER A 85 -36.38 15.56 -31.89
CA SER A 85 -35.24 14.75 -32.34
C SER A 85 -35.19 14.50 -33.85
N GLN A 86 -36.32 14.54 -34.55
CA GLN A 86 -36.44 14.30 -35.98
C GLN A 86 -36.25 15.55 -36.85
N ILE A 87 -36.22 16.75 -36.26
CA ILE A 87 -36.01 18.01 -37.01
C ILE A 87 -34.65 17.94 -37.72
N GLU A 88 -34.64 18.36 -38.99
CA GLU A 88 -33.42 18.40 -39.80
C GLU A 88 -32.57 19.65 -39.50
N VAL A 89 -31.29 19.41 -39.28
CA VAL A 89 -30.26 20.40 -38.99
C VAL A 89 -29.03 20.17 -39.88
N LYS A 90 -28.33 21.25 -40.23
CA LYS A 90 -27.04 21.22 -40.90
C LYS A 90 -25.90 21.15 -39.88
N CYS A 91 -24.74 20.65 -40.31
CA CYS A 91 -23.54 20.69 -39.48
C CYS A 91 -23.11 22.12 -39.15
N VAL A 92 -22.60 22.35 -37.93
CA VAL A 92 -22.04 23.65 -37.51
C VAL A 92 -20.66 23.93 -38.12
N ASN A 93 -19.92 22.89 -38.51
CA ASN A 93 -18.57 23.01 -39.03
C ASN A 93 -18.61 23.53 -40.48
N LYS A 94 -17.86 24.61 -40.75
CA LYS A 94 -17.76 25.21 -42.08
C LYS A 94 -17.20 24.19 -43.09
N GLY A 95 -17.85 24.08 -44.24
CA GLY A 95 -17.48 23.13 -45.31
C GLY A 95 -18.13 21.75 -45.19
N CYS A 96 -18.86 21.46 -44.10
CA CYS A 96 -19.66 20.25 -44.00
C CYS A 96 -21.09 20.51 -44.47
N ASP A 97 -21.44 20.00 -45.66
CA ASP A 97 -22.78 20.15 -46.24
C ASP A 97 -23.78 19.09 -45.74
N LEU A 98 -23.39 18.25 -44.78
CA LEU A 98 -24.24 17.17 -44.28
C LEU A 98 -25.42 17.75 -43.48
N GLN A 99 -26.63 17.33 -43.87
CA GLN A 99 -27.86 17.52 -43.12
C GLN A 99 -28.24 16.22 -42.42
N MET A 100 -28.77 16.33 -41.21
CA MET A 100 -29.13 15.19 -40.37
C MET A 100 -30.22 15.58 -39.38
N GLN A 101 -30.79 14.58 -38.71
CA GLN A 101 -31.74 14.82 -37.62
C GLN A 101 -31.01 15.26 -36.35
N ILE A 102 -31.67 16.08 -35.51
CA ILE A 102 -31.12 16.56 -34.22
C ILE A 102 -30.52 15.41 -33.39
N GLN A 103 -31.17 14.24 -33.33
CA GLN A 103 -30.66 13.09 -32.58
C GLN A 103 -29.28 12.57 -33.03
N ASN A 104 -28.87 12.89 -34.25
CA ASN A 104 -27.62 12.42 -34.86
C ASN A 104 -26.52 13.51 -34.88
N ILE A 105 -26.81 14.73 -34.44
CA ILE A 105 -25.85 15.83 -34.56
C ILE A 105 -24.61 15.60 -33.69
N ASP A 106 -24.79 15.16 -32.44
CA ASP A 106 -23.67 14.99 -31.51
C ASP A 106 -22.76 13.83 -31.92
N SER A 107 -23.34 12.74 -32.42
CA SER A 107 -22.58 11.59 -32.93
C SER A 107 -21.81 11.96 -34.20
N HIS A 108 -22.43 12.74 -35.10
CA HIS A 108 -21.74 13.27 -36.28
C HIS A 108 -20.55 14.16 -35.89
N LEU A 109 -20.72 15.09 -34.94
CA LEU A 109 -19.67 16.04 -34.57
C LEU A 109 -18.42 15.37 -33.99
N GLN A 110 -18.54 14.20 -33.38
CA GLN A 110 -17.38 13.42 -32.92
C GLN A 110 -16.50 12.92 -34.07
N GLN A 111 -17.09 12.74 -35.26
CA GLN A 111 -16.46 12.11 -36.42
C GLN A 111 -16.39 13.04 -37.65
N CYS A 112 -16.89 14.28 -37.52
CA CYS A 112 -17.00 15.22 -38.62
C CYS A 112 -15.62 15.60 -39.17
N GLU A 113 -15.38 15.33 -40.45
CA GLU A 113 -14.10 15.59 -41.09
C GLU A 113 -13.73 17.09 -41.19
N TYR A 114 -14.72 17.96 -41.05
CA TYR A 114 -14.57 19.43 -41.08
C TYR A 114 -14.42 20.04 -39.68
N GLN A 115 -14.42 19.22 -38.62
CA GLN A 115 -14.21 19.72 -37.26
C GLN A 115 -12.77 20.21 -37.12
N GLU A 116 -12.58 21.47 -36.70
CA GLU A 116 -11.26 22.00 -36.37
C GLU A 116 -10.67 21.27 -35.17
N LYS A 117 -9.45 20.76 -35.35
CA LYS A 117 -8.67 20.05 -34.33
C LYS A 117 -7.23 20.56 -34.35
N GLN A 118 -6.55 20.37 -33.22
CA GLN A 118 -5.11 20.53 -33.12
C GLN A 118 -4.44 19.17 -33.33
N CYS A 119 -3.23 19.17 -33.88
CA CYS A 119 -2.39 17.97 -33.93
C CYS A 119 -2.27 17.35 -32.53
N GLN A 120 -2.38 16.02 -32.44
CA GLN A 120 -2.29 15.31 -31.17
C GLN A 120 -0.85 15.16 -30.65
N PHE A 121 0.16 15.39 -31.50
CA PHE A 121 1.55 15.23 -31.09
C PHE A 121 2.02 16.40 -30.23
N ALA A 122 2.65 16.06 -29.11
CA ALA A 122 3.20 17.06 -28.19
C ALA A 122 4.20 17.97 -28.90
N ASP A 123 4.12 19.27 -28.59
CA ASP A 123 4.92 20.36 -29.17
C ASP A 123 4.59 20.68 -30.64
N CYS A 124 3.48 20.17 -31.19
CA CYS A 124 2.97 20.59 -32.49
C CYS A 124 1.78 21.56 -32.33
N ASP A 125 1.96 22.80 -32.81
CA ASP A 125 0.93 23.83 -32.77
C ASP A 125 0.02 23.86 -34.01
N PHE A 126 0.19 22.92 -34.94
CA PHE A 126 -0.60 22.85 -36.17
C PHE A 126 -2.08 22.57 -35.87
N LYS A 127 -2.96 23.39 -36.46
CA LYS A 127 -4.42 23.34 -36.30
C LYS A 127 -5.08 23.42 -37.67
N ASP A 128 -6.00 22.50 -37.92
CA ASP A 128 -6.76 22.43 -39.18
C ASP A 128 -8.01 21.54 -38.99
N ILE A 129 -8.82 21.37 -40.02
CA ILE A 129 -9.93 20.43 -40.02
C ILE A 129 -9.44 18.99 -39.86
N GLN A 130 -10.25 18.12 -39.25
CA GLN A 130 -9.90 16.72 -38.97
C GLN A 130 -9.37 15.97 -40.20
N LYS A 131 -9.91 16.25 -41.40
CA LYS A 131 -9.39 15.69 -42.67
C LYS A 131 -7.92 16.02 -42.91
N GLN A 132 -7.53 17.28 -42.71
CA GLN A 132 -6.16 17.75 -42.91
C GLN A 132 -5.25 17.33 -41.76
N ILE A 133 -5.77 17.29 -40.53
CA ILE A 133 -5.03 16.75 -39.38
C ILE A 133 -4.62 15.29 -39.61
N LYS A 134 -5.52 14.44 -40.12
CA LYS A 134 -5.17 13.05 -40.47
C LYS A 134 -4.00 12.97 -41.46
N HIS A 135 -3.94 13.88 -42.44
CA HIS A 135 -2.85 13.93 -43.39
C HIS A 135 -1.56 14.47 -42.75
N HIS A 136 -1.66 15.58 -42.02
CA HIS A 136 -0.56 16.18 -41.29
C HIS A 136 0.11 15.18 -40.33
N GLU A 137 -0.67 14.38 -39.58
CA GLU A 137 -0.13 13.40 -38.62
C GLU A 137 0.81 12.36 -39.25
N GLN A 138 0.64 12.04 -40.54
CA GLN A 138 1.52 11.12 -41.25
C GLN A 138 2.90 11.74 -41.54
N ILE A 139 2.96 13.06 -41.70
CA ILE A 139 4.16 13.81 -42.06
C ILE A 139 4.69 14.70 -40.94
N CYS A 140 3.98 14.75 -39.80
CA CYS A 140 4.33 15.59 -38.67
C CYS A 140 5.74 15.24 -38.16
N GLU A 141 6.55 16.27 -37.93
CA GLU A 141 7.91 16.13 -37.46
C GLU A 141 7.97 15.75 -35.96
N HIS A 142 6.93 16.10 -35.20
CA HIS A 142 6.78 15.73 -33.79
C HIS A 142 6.17 14.34 -33.59
N ARG A 143 5.81 13.64 -34.67
CA ARG A 143 5.28 12.27 -34.57
C ARG A 143 6.29 11.37 -33.90
N VAL A 144 5.81 10.43 -33.11
CA VAL A 144 6.67 9.45 -32.43
C VAL A 144 6.84 8.20 -33.28
N GLN A 145 8.04 7.63 -33.25
CA GLN A 145 8.37 6.38 -33.89
C GLN A 145 9.12 5.47 -32.91
N ASN A 146 9.02 4.16 -33.14
CA ASN A 146 9.72 3.16 -32.35
C ASN A 146 10.98 2.69 -33.08
N CYS A 147 12.11 2.69 -32.38
CA CYS A 147 13.35 2.15 -32.90
C CYS A 147 13.26 0.62 -32.95
N GLN A 148 13.40 0.03 -34.13
CA GLN A 148 13.37 -1.43 -34.31
C GLN A 148 14.56 -2.16 -33.67
N LYS A 149 15.62 -1.45 -33.28
CA LYS A 149 16.85 -2.05 -32.72
C LYS A 149 16.91 -2.01 -31.20
N CYS A 150 16.34 -0.98 -30.59
CA CYS A 150 16.46 -0.76 -29.14
C CYS A 150 15.11 -0.54 -28.44
N ASP A 151 14.01 -0.57 -29.19
CA ASP A 151 12.62 -0.36 -28.73
C ASP A 151 12.34 1.01 -28.09
N ALA A 152 13.24 1.99 -28.27
CA ALA A 152 13.02 3.35 -27.83
C ALA A 152 11.92 4.04 -28.66
N THR A 153 11.02 4.76 -28.00
CA THR A 153 10.09 5.68 -28.63
C THR A 153 10.69 7.09 -28.64
N TYR A 154 10.75 7.73 -29.81
CA TYR A 154 11.32 9.08 -29.97
C TYR A 154 10.60 9.86 -31.06
N LYS A 155 10.69 11.19 -31.03
CA LYS A 155 10.11 12.06 -32.07
C LYS A 155 10.96 12.01 -33.33
N VAL A 156 10.33 12.08 -34.51
CA VAL A 156 11.04 12.02 -35.80
C VAL A 156 12.00 13.21 -35.98
N ASN A 157 11.66 14.38 -35.45
CA ASN A 157 12.54 15.57 -35.46
C ASN A 157 13.68 15.53 -34.45
N GLN A 158 13.79 14.49 -33.62
CA GLN A 158 14.89 14.30 -32.69
C GLN A 158 15.86 13.25 -33.22
N GLU A 159 17.15 13.53 -33.09
CA GLU A 159 18.17 12.53 -33.36
C GLU A 159 18.07 11.38 -32.35
N HIS A 160 18.08 10.15 -32.85
CA HIS A 160 18.07 8.94 -32.03
C HIS A 160 19.36 8.14 -32.24
N ASP A 161 20.15 8.05 -31.17
CA ASP A 161 21.31 7.18 -31.10
C ASP A 161 20.96 5.90 -30.33
N CYS A 162 20.88 4.78 -31.05
CA CYS A 162 20.61 3.47 -30.46
C CYS A 162 21.65 3.07 -29.43
N LEU A 163 22.93 3.37 -29.66
CA LEU A 163 24.03 3.00 -28.76
C LEU A 163 23.89 3.75 -27.45
N VAL A 164 23.65 5.06 -27.49
CA VAL A 164 23.43 5.87 -26.28
C VAL A 164 22.23 5.35 -25.49
N HIS A 165 21.10 5.08 -26.15
CA HIS A 165 19.91 4.55 -25.48
C HIS A 165 20.17 3.19 -24.84
N LEU A 166 20.82 2.26 -25.56
CA LEU A 166 21.16 0.93 -25.03
C LEU A 166 22.13 1.02 -23.86
N LEU A 167 23.14 1.89 -23.92
CA LEU A 167 24.06 2.13 -22.81
C LEU A 167 23.34 2.67 -21.56
N GLN A 168 22.37 3.57 -21.73
CA GLN A 168 21.53 4.03 -20.62
C GLN A 168 20.67 2.91 -20.03
N LYS A 169 20.07 2.07 -20.88
CA LYS A 169 19.28 0.90 -20.47
C LYS A 169 20.14 -0.10 -19.69
N LEU A 170 21.36 -0.37 -20.14
CA LEU A 170 22.32 -1.23 -19.44
C LEU A 170 22.71 -0.66 -18.07
N LYS A 171 23.05 0.63 -17.99
CA LYS A 171 23.35 1.30 -16.72
C LYS A 171 22.19 1.21 -15.73
N LEU A 172 20.95 1.38 -16.20
CA LEU A 172 19.76 1.23 -15.37
C LEU A 172 19.58 -0.21 -14.89
N GLN A 173 19.80 -1.20 -15.77
CA GLN A 173 19.75 -2.61 -15.39
C GLN A 173 20.82 -2.98 -14.36
N GLU A 174 22.04 -2.47 -14.52
CA GLU A 174 23.13 -2.64 -13.54
C GLU A 174 22.76 -2.06 -12.18
N ALA A 175 22.21 -0.83 -12.14
CA ALA A 175 21.76 -0.20 -10.91
C ALA A 175 20.64 -1.00 -10.22
N ASN A 176 19.67 -1.49 -11.01
CA ASN A 176 18.59 -2.34 -10.50
C ASN A 176 19.12 -3.67 -9.93
N PHE A 177 20.08 -4.29 -10.62
CA PHE A 177 20.70 -5.53 -10.15
C PHE A 177 21.47 -5.31 -8.84
N GLN A 178 22.24 -4.23 -8.73
CA GLN A 178 22.93 -3.87 -7.49
C GLN A 178 21.95 -3.58 -6.33
N ALA A 179 20.83 -2.93 -6.62
CA ALA A 179 19.79 -2.69 -5.62
C ALA A 179 19.19 -4.01 -5.13
N TYR A 180 18.88 -4.94 -6.04
CA TYR A 180 18.40 -6.28 -5.69
C TYR A 180 19.41 -7.04 -4.83
N GLN A 181 20.69 -7.06 -5.23
CA GLN A 181 21.75 -7.70 -4.46
C GLN A 181 21.83 -7.16 -3.02
N LYS A 182 21.81 -5.84 -2.83
CA LYS A 182 21.81 -5.22 -1.49
C LYS A 182 20.62 -5.67 -0.65
N THR A 183 19.44 -5.73 -1.25
CA THR A 183 18.23 -6.23 -0.56
C THR A 183 18.37 -7.70 -0.19
N THR A 184 18.88 -8.53 -1.09
CA THR A 184 19.12 -9.96 -0.83
C THR A 184 20.13 -10.14 0.30
N ASP A 185 21.25 -9.41 0.29
CA ASP A 185 22.26 -9.45 1.34
C ASP A 185 21.68 -9.06 2.70
N GLN A 186 20.82 -8.03 2.73
CA GLN A 186 20.15 -7.60 3.96
C GLN A 186 19.22 -8.69 4.52
N VAL A 187 18.47 -9.37 3.65
CA VAL A 187 17.61 -10.50 4.06
C VAL A 187 18.45 -11.67 4.56
N ILE A 188 19.54 -12.01 3.87
CA ILE A 188 20.47 -13.07 4.31
C ILE A 188 21.02 -12.74 5.70
N MET A 189 21.48 -11.51 5.92
CA MET A 189 22.03 -11.08 7.21
C MET A 189 20.99 -11.17 8.35
N ASP A 190 19.73 -10.79 8.09
CA ASP A 190 18.65 -10.94 9.06
C ASP A 190 18.36 -12.42 9.36
N LEU A 191 18.28 -13.28 8.33
CA LEU A 191 18.07 -14.71 8.51
C LEU A 191 19.22 -15.36 9.29
N VAL A 192 20.48 -15.04 8.98
CA VAL A 192 21.65 -15.52 9.72
C VAL A 192 21.58 -15.09 11.18
N SER A 193 21.21 -13.83 11.47
CA SER A 193 21.04 -13.33 12.83
C SER A 193 19.93 -14.06 13.61
N ARG A 194 18.85 -14.45 12.94
CA ARG A 194 17.79 -15.26 13.56
C ARG A 194 18.25 -16.69 13.83
N LEU A 195 18.95 -17.31 12.87
CA LEU A 195 19.48 -18.66 13.01
C LEU A 195 20.47 -18.76 14.17
N THR A 196 21.41 -17.80 14.29
CA THR A 196 22.38 -17.79 15.40
C THR A 196 21.69 -17.66 16.76
N LYS A 197 20.65 -16.82 16.89
CA LYS A 197 19.85 -16.72 18.13
C LYS A 197 19.12 -18.02 18.49
N LEU A 198 18.62 -18.75 17.50
CA LEU A 198 17.99 -20.06 17.70
C LEU A 198 19.02 -21.11 18.15
N GLU A 199 20.20 -21.14 17.53
CA GLU A 199 21.29 -22.03 17.93
C GLU A 199 21.78 -21.75 19.36
N ASP A 200 21.90 -20.49 19.74
CA ASP A 200 22.35 -20.11 21.09
C ASP A 200 21.28 -20.39 22.17
N SER A 201 20.00 -20.34 21.80
CA SER A 201 18.89 -20.72 22.70
C SER A 201 18.85 -22.23 22.98
N GLN A 202 19.42 -23.05 22.09
CA GLN A 202 19.51 -24.51 22.26
C GLN A 202 20.78 -24.97 22.98
N LYS A 203 21.78 -24.08 23.16
CA LYS A 203 22.98 -24.39 23.96
C LYS A 203 22.66 -24.23 25.45
N GLY A 204 22.86 -25.31 26.23
CA GLY A 204 22.77 -25.29 27.69
C GLY A 204 23.78 -24.33 28.35
N PRO A 205 23.80 -24.21 29.70
CA PRO A 205 24.75 -23.35 30.38
C PRO A 205 26.19 -23.79 30.04
N LYS A 206 27.09 -22.85 29.78
CA LYS A 206 28.50 -23.18 29.53
C LYS A 206 29.03 -23.88 30.79
N LYS A 207 29.71 -25.01 30.64
CA LYS A 207 30.26 -25.67 31.83
C LYS A 207 31.52 -24.91 32.27
N PRO A 208 31.70 -24.64 33.58
CA PRO A 208 32.88 -23.94 34.06
C PRO A 208 34.13 -24.76 33.73
N LYS A 209 35.24 -24.08 33.44
CA LYS A 209 36.51 -24.70 33.05
C LYS A 209 37.54 -24.67 34.15
N CYS A 210 38.39 -25.71 34.21
CA CYS A 210 39.60 -25.73 35.03
C CYS A 210 40.64 -24.73 34.50
N PHE A 211 41.76 -24.53 35.22
CA PHE A 211 42.81 -23.61 34.78
C PHE A 211 43.47 -23.99 33.45
N GLN A 212 43.40 -25.27 33.05
CA GLN A 212 43.89 -25.78 31.78
C GLN A 212 42.82 -25.79 30.67
N GLY A 213 41.63 -25.20 30.91
CA GLY A 213 40.59 -25.07 29.89
C GLY A 213 39.66 -26.28 29.69
N HIS A 214 39.82 -27.35 30.48
CA HIS A 214 38.94 -28.52 30.44
C HIS A 214 37.60 -28.26 31.17
N GLU A 215 36.51 -28.84 30.68
CA GLU A 215 35.19 -28.76 31.34
C GLU A 215 35.19 -29.42 32.72
N LEU A 216 34.52 -28.79 33.68
CA LEU A 216 34.33 -29.31 35.03
C LEU A 216 32.97 -30.00 35.15
N LYS A 217 32.96 -31.10 35.89
CA LYS A 217 31.76 -31.89 36.18
C LYS A 217 31.29 -31.67 37.61
N TRP A 218 29.98 -31.50 37.78
CA TRP A 218 29.36 -31.43 39.11
C TRP A 218 29.37 -32.82 39.77
N ILE A 219 29.77 -32.89 41.04
CA ILE A 219 29.79 -34.12 41.83
C ILE A 219 29.12 -33.94 43.19
N TYR A 220 28.63 -35.05 43.73
CA TYR A 220 28.24 -35.14 45.14
C TYR A 220 29.47 -34.96 46.05
N PRO A 221 29.35 -34.34 47.25
CA PRO A 221 30.45 -34.12 48.16
C PRO A 221 31.23 -35.41 48.45
N LYS A 222 32.55 -35.37 48.29
CA LYS A 222 33.46 -36.46 48.64
C LYS A 222 34.52 -35.96 49.60
N GLN A 223 34.79 -36.74 50.65
CA GLN A 223 35.86 -36.46 51.60
C GLN A 223 37.25 -36.67 50.94
N GLY A 224 38.24 -35.88 51.33
CA GLY A 224 39.63 -36.05 50.91
C GLY A 224 40.07 -35.33 49.62
N ILE A 225 39.19 -34.56 48.96
CA ILE A 225 39.56 -33.74 47.79
C ILE A 225 39.89 -32.31 48.23
N GLN A 226 41.06 -31.79 47.81
CA GLN A 226 41.45 -30.39 48.03
C GLN A 226 41.06 -29.51 46.85
N CYS A 227 40.65 -28.28 47.13
CA CYS A 227 40.41 -27.30 46.08
C CYS A 227 41.73 -26.85 45.47
N GLU A 228 41.86 -26.92 44.15
CA GLU A 228 43.07 -26.50 43.45
C GLU A 228 43.38 -25.01 43.62
N SER A 229 42.36 -24.17 43.78
CA SER A 229 42.53 -22.72 43.91
C SER A 229 42.85 -22.26 45.33
N CYS A 230 42.11 -22.74 46.34
CA CYS A 230 42.28 -22.27 47.72
C CYS A 230 42.97 -23.27 48.64
N LYS A 231 43.33 -24.46 48.14
CA LYS A 231 44.04 -25.55 48.83
C LYS A 231 43.34 -26.11 50.09
N TYR A 232 42.17 -25.59 50.45
CA TYR A 232 41.34 -26.15 51.51
C TYR A 232 40.62 -27.43 51.05
N ALA A 233 40.69 -28.48 51.87
CA ALA A 233 39.79 -29.62 51.82
C ALA A 233 38.55 -29.30 52.64
N ASN A 234 37.37 -29.29 52.00
CA ASN A 234 36.09 -29.19 52.71
C ASN A 234 34.99 -29.92 51.94
N GLU A 235 33.82 -30.10 52.56
CA GLU A 235 32.63 -30.73 51.96
C GLU A 235 32.03 -29.93 50.79
N ASN A 236 32.58 -28.75 50.46
CA ASN A 236 32.06 -27.88 49.41
C ASN A 236 32.79 -28.03 48.07
N ILE A 237 33.60 -29.08 47.88
CA ILE A 237 34.11 -29.48 46.56
C ILE A 237 32.97 -30.04 45.75
N ARG A 238 32.60 -29.34 44.68
CA ARG A 238 31.48 -29.73 43.81
C ARG A 238 31.87 -29.86 42.36
N TYR A 239 33.01 -29.32 41.96
CA TYR A 239 33.50 -29.44 40.59
C TYR A 239 34.77 -30.26 40.55
N VAL A 240 34.84 -31.19 39.60
CA VAL A 240 36.07 -31.93 39.30
C VAL A 240 36.42 -31.83 37.84
N CYS A 241 37.71 -31.74 37.58
CA CYS A 241 38.26 -31.98 36.25
C CYS A 241 38.69 -33.44 36.19
N GLU A 242 37.99 -34.27 35.42
CA GLU A 242 38.35 -35.69 35.29
C GLU A 242 39.72 -35.87 34.57
N ILE A 243 40.10 -34.91 33.72
CA ILE A 243 41.37 -34.91 32.96
C ILE A 243 42.54 -34.52 33.87
N CYS A 244 42.47 -33.35 34.51
CA CYS A 244 43.54 -32.85 35.38
C CYS A 244 43.51 -33.46 36.78
N ARG A 245 42.46 -34.22 37.13
CA ARG A 245 42.22 -34.82 38.45
C ARG A 245 42.26 -33.82 39.62
N VAL A 246 41.79 -32.60 39.37
CA VAL A 246 41.72 -31.53 40.36
C VAL A 246 40.28 -31.22 40.75
N GLY A 247 40.08 -30.82 42.02
CA GLY A 247 38.78 -30.39 42.55
C GLY A 247 38.68 -28.88 42.70
N TYR A 248 37.47 -28.33 42.59
CA TYR A 248 37.17 -26.93 42.86
C TYR A 248 35.97 -26.82 43.81
N CYS A 249 36.11 -25.98 44.83
CA CYS A 249 35.01 -25.67 45.72
C CYS A 249 34.07 -24.65 45.10
N GLN A 250 32.79 -24.66 45.52
CA GLN A 250 31.76 -23.70 45.10
C GLN A 250 32.16 -22.22 45.30
N ARG A 251 33.16 -21.95 46.16
CA ARG A 251 33.68 -20.60 46.44
C ARG A 251 34.64 -20.12 45.36
N CYS A 252 35.48 -21.03 44.87
CA CYS A 252 36.52 -20.72 43.89
C CYS A 252 36.03 -20.89 42.45
N LYS A 253 35.01 -21.73 42.24
CA LYS A 253 34.27 -21.86 41.00
C LYS A 253 32.78 -21.87 41.34
N LEU A 254 32.14 -20.71 41.17
CA LEU A 254 30.71 -20.58 41.41
C LEU A 254 29.94 -21.53 40.49
N PRO A 255 28.86 -22.16 40.98
CA PRO A 255 28.00 -22.94 40.13
C PRO A 255 27.39 -22.08 39.03
N GLU A 256 27.50 -22.50 37.77
CA GLU A 256 26.75 -21.84 36.69
C GLU A 256 25.28 -22.24 36.80
N PHE A 257 24.41 -21.24 36.77
CA PHE A 257 22.98 -21.39 36.94
C PHE A 257 22.27 -20.51 35.92
N ASN A 258 21.51 -21.12 35.02
CA ASN A 258 20.87 -20.45 33.89
C ASN A 258 19.34 -20.41 33.96
N GLY A 259 18.75 -20.75 35.11
CA GLY A 259 17.29 -20.81 35.31
C GLY A 259 16.86 -22.11 35.99
N ASN A 260 15.81 -22.77 35.54
CA ASN A 260 15.18 -23.90 36.26
C ASN A 260 16.01 -25.20 36.30
N ILE A 261 17.29 -25.21 35.92
CA ILE A 261 18.14 -26.41 35.92
C ILE A 261 19.37 -26.27 36.83
N CYS A 262 19.77 -27.38 37.44
CA CYS A 262 20.97 -27.47 38.28
C CYS A 262 22.25 -27.53 37.41
N PRO A 263 23.45 -27.40 38.01
CA PRO A 263 24.73 -27.50 37.30
C PRO A 263 25.00 -28.85 36.59
N ALA A 264 24.22 -29.89 36.91
CA ALA A 264 24.25 -31.20 36.24
C ALA A 264 23.13 -31.36 35.19
N ASN A 265 22.42 -30.27 34.82
CA ASN A 265 21.31 -30.23 33.86
C ASN A 265 19.99 -30.92 34.29
N HIS A 266 19.76 -31.17 35.58
CA HIS A 266 18.45 -31.62 36.06
C HIS A 266 17.52 -30.46 36.38
N ILE A 267 16.22 -30.64 36.21
CA ILE A 267 15.20 -29.64 36.54
C ILE A 267 15.08 -29.51 38.06
N LEU A 268 15.18 -28.28 38.57
CA LEU A 268 15.00 -27.99 39.99
C LEU A 268 13.52 -28.07 40.38
N GLN A 269 13.25 -28.65 41.55
CA GLN A 269 11.93 -28.71 42.15
C GLN A 269 11.72 -27.58 43.15
N PHE A 270 10.60 -26.87 43.02
CA PHE A 270 10.22 -25.80 43.94
C PHE A 270 9.57 -26.37 45.20
N THR A 271 9.96 -25.89 46.38
CA THR A 271 9.34 -26.23 47.66
C THR A 271 9.08 -24.99 48.49
N GLN A 272 7.84 -24.85 48.97
CA GLN A 272 7.43 -23.78 49.89
C GLN A 272 7.56 -24.31 51.33
N LYS A 273 8.28 -23.56 52.19
CA LYS A 273 8.66 -23.96 53.57
C LYS A 273 9.58 -25.20 53.63
N PRO A 274 10.87 -25.05 53.30
CA PRO A 274 11.83 -26.15 53.26
C PRO A 274 12.12 -26.76 54.64
N SER A 275 12.56 -28.03 54.65
CA SER A 275 13.00 -28.74 55.85
C SER A 275 14.12 -28.00 56.60
N PHE A 276 14.16 -28.15 57.92
CA PHE A 276 15.15 -27.51 58.79
C PHE A 276 16.57 -28.00 58.44
N GLY A 277 17.54 -27.09 58.38
CA GLY A 277 18.96 -27.41 58.13
C GLY A 277 19.45 -27.23 56.68
N LEU A 278 18.57 -26.91 55.72
CA LEU A 278 18.99 -26.65 54.34
C LEU A 278 19.76 -25.32 54.20
N LYS A 279 20.90 -25.37 53.51
CA LYS A 279 21.74 -24.21 53.20
C LYS A 279 21.74 -23.97 51.70
N CYS A 280 21.68 -22.71 51.30
CA CYS A 280 21.75 -22.37 49.88
C CYS A 280 23.19 -22.55 49.35
N ASP A 281 23.39 -23.29 48.27
CA ASP A 281 24.73 -23.50 47.66
C ASP A 281 25.37 -22.23 47.07
N PHE A 282 24.58 -21.18 46.87
CA PHE A 282 25.07 -19.87 46.44
C PHE A 282 25.46 -18.97 47.62
N CYS A 283 24.48 -18.60 48.46
CA CYS A 283 24.73 -17.65 49.55
C CYS A 283 25.19 -18.30 50.85
N ARG A 284 25.10 -19.63 50.98
CA ARG A 284 25.49 -20.45 52.14
C ARG A 284 24.72 -20.17 53.42
N LEU A 285 23.69 -19.33 53.35
CA LEU A 285 22.80 -19.05 54.47
C LEU A 285 21.77 -20.17 54.61
N ASN A 286 21.33 -20.40 55.85
CA ASN A 286 20.24 -21.32 56.15
C ASN A 286 18.95 -20.80 55.51
N ILE A 287 18.32 -21.61 54.66
CA ILE A 287 17.14 -21.20 53.88
C ILE A 287 15.93 -20.99 54.81
N TYR A 288 15.79 -21.86 55.82
CA TYR A 288 14.72 -21.77 56.82
C TYR A 288 14.72 -20.44 57.59
N SER A 289 15.90 -19.91 57.94
CA SER A 289 16.03 -18.68 58.72
C SER A 289 15.48 -17.43 58.00
N LYS A 290 15.25 -17.52 56.69
CA LYS A 290 14.69 -16.44 55.86
C LYS A 290 13.21 -16.60 55.50
N HIS A 291 12.53 -17.66 55.97
CA HIS A 291 11.15 -17.98 55.56
C HIS A 291 10.95 -18.09 54.04
N ASP A 292 12.04 -18.31 53.31
CA ASP A 292 12.12 -18.23 51.84
C ASP A 292 11.84 -19.62 51.23
N SER A 293 11.28 -19.67 50.03
CA SER A 293 11.15 -20.92 49.27
C SER A 293 12.50 -21.38 48.71
N VAL A 294 12.60 -22.67 48.38
CA VAL A 294 13.82 -23.28 47.81
C VAL A 294 13.51 -23.91 46.45
N TYR A 295 14.49 -23.86 45.55
CA TYR A 295 14.55 -24.72 44.39
C TYR A 295 15.66 -25.75 44.63
N SER A 296 15.31 -27.03 44.64
CA SER A 296 16.23 -28.10 45.01
C SER A 296 16.32 -29.18 43.95
N ASP A 297 17.52 -29.71 43.73
CA ASP A 297 17.77 -30.99 43.10
C ASP A 297 18.38 -31.94 44.14
N ARG A 298 17.59 -32.93 44.56
CA ARG A 298 18.00 -33.92 45.56
C ARG A 298 19.04 -34.89 45.02
N SER A 299 19.07 -35.14 43.71
CA SER A 299 20.04 -36.06 43.09
C SER A 299 21.45 -35.48 43.10
N CYS A 300 21.57 -34.15 43.02
CA CYS A 300 22.85 -33.44 42.99
C CYS A 300 23.20 -32.74 44.30
N ASP A 301 22.35 -32.88 45.32
CA ASP A 301 22.42 -32.16 46.60
C ASP A 301 22.68 -30.67 46.36
N PHE A 302 21.76 -30.06 45.61
CA PHE A 302 21.84 -28.67 45.19
C PHE A 302 20.57 -27.93 45.59
N ASP A 303 20.71 -26.91 46.43
CA ASP A 303 19.63 -26.09 46.97
C ASP A 303 19.92 -24.60 46.72
N ILE A 304 19.01 -23.90 46.03
CA ILE A 304 19.09 -22.44 45.83
C ILE A 304 17.89 -21.76 46.49
N CYS A 305 18.15 -20.78 47.37
CA CYS A 305 17.08 -19.98 47.95
C CYS A 305 16.44 -19.08 46.89
N ASN A 306 15.15 -18.78 47.05
CA ASN A 306 14.41 -17.95 46.10
C ASN A 306 15.06 -16.58 45.87
N SER A 307 15.58 -15.92 46.90
CA SER A 307 16.35 -14.68 46.75
C SER A 307 17.61 -14.80 45.86
N CYS A 308 18.34 -15.91 45.91
CA CYS A 308 19.43 -16.18 44.97
C CYS A 308 18.91 -16.51 43.57
N PHE A 309 17.85 -17.31 43.49
CA PHE A 309 17.21 -17.70 42.22
C PHE A 309 16.73 -16.47 41.41
N GLN A 310 16.05 -15.52 42.04
CA GLN A 310 15.56 -14.31 41.37
C GLN A 310 16.70 -13.40 40.90
N LYS A 311 17.80 -13.30 41.64
CA LYS A 311 18.97 -12.52 41.22
C LYS A 311 19.56 -13.01 39.89
N PHE A 312 19.59 -14.31 39.66
CA PHE A 312 20.08 -14.88 38.40
C PHE A 312 19.06 -14.78 37.25
N LYS A 313 17.76 -14.65 37.56
CA LYS A 313 16.70 -14.42 36.57
C LYS A 313 16.75 -13.00 35.98
N LEU A 314 17.24 -12.01 36.74
CA LEU A 314 17.33 -10.58 36.35
C LEU A 314 18.63 -10.18 35.62
N LEU A 315 19.60 -11.09 35.51
CA LEU A 315 20.89 -10.87 34.83
C LEU A 315 20.89 -11.34 33.35
N LYS A 316 19.71 -11.58 32.77
CA LYS A 316 19.50 -11.96 31.36
C LYS A 316 18.74 -10.90 30.60
#